data_AF-A0A4P9W2B0-F1
#
_entry.id   AF-A0A4P9W2B0-F1
#
_cell.length_a   1.000
_cell.length_b   1.000
_cell.length_c   1.000
_cell.angle_alpha   90.00
_cell.angle_beta   90.00
_cell.angle_gamma   90.00
#
_symmetry.space_group_name_H-M   'P 1'
#
loop_
_entity.id
_entity.type
_entity.pdbx_description
1 polymer ?
#
loop_
_entity_poly.entity_id
_entity_poly.type
_entity_poly.pdbx_seq_one_letter_code
_entity_poly.pdbx_strand_id
1 'polypeptide(L)'
;MTSPTTAAKYVLATRGPSSVRISPSPTAPGQLQITTTSPQDLFSLPLKDYTTLLLLAHSTSRLLSNSLQVHRVALATTGEPSPSLSLIPLHGLDPSSWFPILTHNDEFISTPAFVDSKGGPKESSATLDAIQGRITAQTGWTPAAMDLTFHGDKADANLFARLVRGEIEQWRVWESAGHVGFLTPFPNSFGAAVVVPRKHLTSDIFAIGEEDFVALVGAAWEVARKLKDALGATHVGMVF
;
A
#
# COMPACT_ATOMS: atom_id res chain seq x y z
N MET A 1 -33.22 7.53 29.52
CA MET A 1 -31.82 7.83 29.16
C MET A 1 -31.30 6.65 28.36
N THR A 2 -31.24 6.78 27.04
CA THR A 2 -30.66 5.76 26.17
C THR A 2 -29.15 5.75 26.36
N SER A 3 -28.60 4.62 26.81
CA SER A 3 -27.16 4.35 26.83
C SER A 3 -26.59 4.69 25.45
N PRO A 4 -25.49 5.46 25.33
CA PRO A 4 -24.85 5.62 24.03
C PRO A 4 -24.50 4.22 23.50
N THR A 5 -24.92 3.94 22.26
CA THR A 5 -24.61 2.69 21.57
C THR A 5 -23.11 2.44 21.66
N THR A 6 -22.71 1.21 21.97
CA THR A 6 -21.31 0.77 22.18
C THR A 6 -20.35 1.22 21.06
N ALA A 7 -20.88 1.51 19.87
CA ALA A 7 -20.18 2.06 18.71
C ALA A 7 -19.59 3.47 18.93
N ALA A 8 -20.19 4.32 19.77
CA ALA A 8 -19.70 5.69 19.99
C ALA A 8 -18.50 5.76 20.95
N LYS A 9 -18.31 4.73 21.80
CA LYS A 9 -17.31 4.71 22.88
C LYS A 9 -15.85 4.72 22.37
N TYR A 10 -15.63 4.29 21.13
CA TYR A 10 -14.28 4.08 20.58
C TYR A 10 -13.88 5.09 19.50
N VAL A 11 -14.75 6.06 19.18
CA VAL A 11 -14.48 7.09 18.18
C VAL A 11 -13.62 8.19 18.81
N LEU A 12 -12.42 8.39 18.25
CA LEU A 12 -11.47 9.41 18.70
C LEU A 12 -11.68 10.74 17.96
N ALA A 13 -12.08 10.68 16.69
CA ALA A 13 -12.33 11.86 15.88
C ALA A 13 -13.29 11.58 14.71
N THR A 14 -13.93 12.63 14.21
CA THR A 14 -14.74 12.61 12.99
C THR A 14 -14.36 13.78 12.09
N ARG A 15 -14.25 13.52 10.79
CA ARG A 15 -13.88 14.47 9.74
C ARG A 15 -14.77 14.23 8.53
N GLY A 16 -15.84 15.03 8.41
CA GLY A 16 -16.85 14.82 7.36
C GLY A 16 -17.42 13.39 7.42
N PRO A 17 -17.39 12.62 6.32
CA PRO A 17 -17.89 11.24 6.28
C PRO A 17 -16.96 10.22 6.95
N SER A 18 -15.76 10.63 7.39
CA SER A 18 -14.74 9.73 7.91
C SER A 18 -14.64 9.79 9.44
N SER A 19 -14.32 8.66 10.07
CA SER A 19 -14.12 8.56 11.51
C SER A 19 -12.84 7.80 11.84
N VAL A 20 -12.12 8.28 12.85
CA VAL A 20 -10.96 7.60 13.45
C VAL A 20 -11.42 6.97 14.75
N ARG A 21 -11.14 5.68 14.93
CA ARG A 21 -11.55 4.93 16.12
C ARG A 21 -10.46 3.97 16.57
N ILE A 22 -10.50 3.58 17.83
CA ILE A 22 -9.72 2.44 18.31
C ILE A 22 -10.27 1.18 17.62
N SER A 23 -9.37 0.33 17.11
CA SER A 23 -9.77 -0.93 16.48
C SER A 23 -10.54 -1.79 17.49
N PRO A 24 -11.73 -2.32 17.13
CA PRO A 24 -12.47 -3.22 18.01
C PRO A 24 -11.79 -4.59 18.16
N SER A 25 -10.91 -4.95 17.22
CA SER A 25 -10.15 -6.19 17.19
C SER A 25 -8.68 -5.87 16.87
N PRO A 26 -7.93 -5.25 17.80
CA PRO A 26 -6.57 -4.84 17.54
C PRO A 26 -5.61 -6.04 17.50
N THR A 27 -4.69 -6.05 16.53
CA THR A 27 -3.56 -6.98 16.46
C THR A 27 -2.30 -6.41 17.12
N ALA A 28 -2.27 -5.10 17.38
CA ALA A 28 -1.23 -4.42 18.15
C ALA A 28 -1.85 -3.41 19.13
N PRO A 29 -1.24 -3.20 20.32
CA PRO A 29 -1.70 -2.18 21.26
C PRO A 29 -1.81 -0.80 20.63
N GLY A 30 -2.98 -0.16 20.79
CA GLY A 30 -3.24 1.17 20.25
C GLY A 30 -3.56 1.23 18.76
N GLN A 31 -3.79 0.09 18.09
CA GLN A 31 -4.21 0.08 16.69
C GLN A 31 -5.48 0.91 16.47
N LEU A 32 -5.42 1.78 15.47
CA LEU A 32 -6.55 2.61 15.06
C LEU A 32 -7.11 2.12 13.73
N GLN A 33 -8.39 2.40 13.53
CA GLN A 33 -9.10 2.16 12.28
C GLN A 33 -9.68 3.50 11.79
N ILE A 34 -9.51 3.79 10.51
CA ILE A 34 -10.13 4.93 9.84
C ILE A 34 -11.17 4.36 8.88
N THR A 35 -12.43 4.74 9.08
CA THR A 35 -13.55 4.28 8.25
C THR A 35 -14.25 5.47 7.60
N THR A 36 -14.91 5.25 6.47
CA THR A 36 -15.75 6.24 5.79
C THR A 36 -17.11 5.64 5.46
N THR A 37 -18.16 6.46 5.39
CA THR A 37 -19.53 6.01 5.10
C THR A 37 -19.79 5.71 3.62
N SER A 38 -18.77 5.76 2.75
CA SER A 38 -18.91 5.42 1.33
C SER A 38 -19.22 3.93 1.15
N PRO A 39 -20.19 3.54 0.30
CA PRO A 39 -20.47 2.14 0.02
C PRO A 39 -19.48 1.50 -0.98
N GLN A 40 -18.64 2.31 -1.64
CA GLN A 40 -17.65 1.86 -2.61
C GLN A 40 -16.42 1.26 -1.92
N ASP A 41 -15.62 0.45 -2.60
CA ASP A 41 -14.28 0.10 -2.10
C ASP A 41 -13.30 1.27 -2.23
N LEU A 42 -12.18 1.20 -1.49
CA LEU A 42 -11.19 2.28 -1.38
C LEU A 42 -10.69 2.77 -2.73
N PHE A 43 -10.41 1.84 -3.66
CA PHE A 43 -9.81 2.15 -4.96
C PHE A 43 -10.83 2.54 -6.03
N SER A 44 -12.12 2.42 -5.74
CA SER A 44 -13.20 2.97 -6.59
C SER A 44 -13.54 4.41 -6.24
N LEU A 45 -13.07 4.94 -5.10
CA LEU A 45 -13.29 6.34 -4.72
C LEU A 45 -12.66 7.30 -5.74
N PRO A 46 -13.25 8.49 -5.95
CA PRO A 46 -12.57 9.57 -6.66
C PRO A 46 -11.21 9.86 -6.03
N LEU A 47 -10.19 10.13 -6.86
CA LEU A 47 -8.81 10.35 -6.40
C LEU A 47 -8.73 11.37 -5.26
N LYS A 48 -9.49 12.47 -5.35
CA LYS A 48 -9.56 13.49 -4.29
C LYS A 48 -10.01 12.93 -2.94
N ASP A 49 -11.03 12.06 -2.93
CA ASP A 49 -11.61 11.50 -1.71
C ASP A 49 -10.68 10.42 -1.13
N TYR A 50 -10.09 9.59 -1.99
CA TYR A 50 -9.03 8.66 -1.64
C TYR A 50 -7.86 9.41 -0.98
N THR A 51 -7.30 10.42 -1.65
CA THR A 51 -6.17 11.20 -1.12
C THR A 51 -6.51 11.88 0.20
N THR A 52 -7.73 12.41 0.35
CA THR A 52 -8.20 13.00 1.62
C THR A 52 -8.20 11.98 2.76
N LEU A 53 -8.64 10.74 2.49
CA LEU A 53 -8.64 9.67 3.49
C LEU A 53 -7.22 9.24 3.87
N LEU A 54 -6.29 9.19 2.90
CA LEU A 54 -4.89 8.86 3.14
C LEU A 54 -4.15 9.99 3.88
N LEU A 55 -4.47 11.26 3.63
CA LEU A 55 -3.95 12.39 4.41
C LEU A 55 -4.49 12.39 5.86
N LEU A 56 -5.72 11.93 6.07
CA LEU A 56 -6.23 11.67 7.41
C LEU A 56 -5.43 10.56 8.09
N ALA A 57 -5.07 9.49 7.39
CA ALA A 57 -4.19 8.44 7.89
C ALA A 57 -2.80 8.97 8.27
N HIS A 58 -2.20 9.79 7.41
CA HIS A 58 -0.88 10.41 7.63
C HIS A 58 -0.85 11.37 8.83
N SER A 59 -1.83 12.23 8.98
CA SER A 59 -1.93 13.11 10.16
C SER A 59 -2.22 12.33 11.45
N THR A 60 -3.05 11.29 11.37
CA THR A 60 -3.38 10.42 12.51
C THR A 60 -2.18 9.60 12.96
N SER A 61 -1.37 9.07 12.04
CA SER A 61 -0.21 8.24 12.38
C SER A 61 0.87 9.04 13.14
N ARG A 62 1.04 10.34 12.84
CA ARG A 62 1.93 11.23 13.60
C ARG A 62 1.46 11.45 15.04
N LEU A 63 0.16 11.62 15.25
CA LEU A 63 -0.40 11.73 16.60
C LEU A 63 -0.27 10.40 17.36
N LEU A 64 -0.53 9.30 16.67
CA LEU A 64 -0.46 7.95 17.24
C LEU A 64 0.96 7.56 17.65
N SER A 65 1.94 7.79 16.77
CA SER A 65 3.36 7.53 17.04
C SER A 65 3.86 8.34 18.24
N ASN A 66 3.55 9.64 18.30
CA ASN A 66 3.90 10.48 19.45
C ASN A 66 3.19 10.01 20.73
N SER A 67 1.91 9.64 20.67
CA SER A 67 1.17 9.23 21.87
C SER A 67 1.66 7.90 22.45
N LEU A 68 2.09 6.98 21.59
CA LEU A 68 2.53 5.64 22.00
C LEU A 68 4.04 5.49 22.07
N GLN A 69 4.79 6.54 21.72
CA GLN A 69 6.26 6.53 21.64
C GLN A 69 6.78 5.39 20.74
N VAL A 70 6.08 5.13 19.63
CA VAL A 70 6.53 4.16 18.61
C VAL A 70 7.23 4.87 17.46
N HIS A 71 8.26 4.24 16.91
CA HIS A 71 9.04 4.81 15.80
C HIS A 71 8.29 4.76 14.47
N ARG A 72 7.46 3.74 14.25
CA ARG A 72 6.75 3.52 12.98
C ARG A 72 5.31 3.08 13.21
N VAL A 73 4.47 3.38 12.24
CA VAL A 73 3.07 2.94 12.16
C VAL A 73 2.87 2.34 10.77
N ALA A 74 2.44 1.08 10.70
CA ALA A 74 2.09 0.46 9.43
C ALA A 74 0.69 0.88 8.99
N LEU A 75 0.45 0.87 7.67
CA LEU A 75 -0.83 1.16 7.05
C LEU A 75 -1.30 -0.07 6.28
N ALA A 76 -2.50 -0.56 6.56
CA ALA A 76 -3.06 -1.70 5.84
C ALA A 76 -4.55 -1.53 5.52
N THR A 77 -5.00 -2.13 4.43
CA THR A 77 -6.41 -2.23 4.07
C THR A 77 -6.64 -3.49 3.23
N THR A 78 -7.76 -4.17 3.45
CA THR A 78 -8.18 -5.35 2.67
C THR A 78 -8.83 -4.98 1.34
N GLY A 79 -9.21 -3.70 1.15
CA GLY A 79 -9.87 -3.24 -0.08
C GLY A 79 -11.35 -3.61 -0.19
N GLU A 80 -11.95 -4.12 0.89
CA GLU A 80 -13.38 -4.43 0.94
C GLU A 80 -14.25 -3.16 0.75
N PRO A 81 -15.53 -3.30 0.36
CA PRO A 81 -16.46 -2.18 0.31
C PRO A 81 -16.63 -1.57 1.71
N SER A 82 -16.99 -0.29 1.78
CA SER A 82 -16.93 0.48 3.05
C SER A 82 -15.47 0.63 3.52
N PRO A 83 -14.70 1.54 2.91
CA PRO A 83 -13.27 1.60 3.04
C PRO A 83 -12.84 1.71 4.50
N SER A 84 -11.87 0.88 4.86
CA SER A 84 -11.26 0.83 6.18
C SER A 84 -9.74 0.80 6.05
N LEU A 85 -9.07 1.76 6.69
CA LEU A 85 -7.62 1.79 6.84
C LEU A 85 -7.25 1.42 8.28
N SER A 86 -6.32 0.50 8.44
CA SER A 86 -5.73 0.11 9.72
C SER A 86 -4.41 0.85 9.90
N LEU A 87 -4.26 1.56 11.02
CA LEU A 87 -3.01 2.14 11.48
C LEU A 87 -2.48 1.29 12.64
N ILE A 88 -1.36 0.61 12.41
CA ILE A 88 -0.84 -0.42 13.32
C ILE A 88 0.49 0.08 13.91
N PRO A 89 0.52 0.51 15.18
CA PRO A 89 1.76 0.90 15.87
C PRO A 89 2.75 -0.27 15.92
N LEU A 90 3.98 -0.04 15.46
CA LEU A 90 5.04 -1.05 15.48
C LEU A 90 5.87 -0.90 16.75
N HIS A 91 5.43 -1.57 17.81
CA HIS A 91 6.10 -1.58 19.12
C HIS A 91 7.42 -2.36 19.08
N GLY A 92 8.39 -1.92 19.88
CA GLY A 92 9.67 -2.63 20.05
C GLY A 92 10.65 -2.52 18.87
N LEU A 93 10.34 -1.70 17.86
CA LEU A 93 11.30 -1.37 16.80
C LEU A 93 12.35 -0.40 17.33
N ASP A 94 13.60 -0.84 17.36
CA ASP A 94 14.75 0.03 17.63
C ASP A 94 15.45 0.34 16.29
N PRO A 95 15.54 1.63 15.89
CA PRO A 95 16.20 2.02 14.65
C PRO A 95 17.67 1.60 14.56
N SER A 96 18.36 1.48 15.70
CA SER A 96 19.78 1.10 15.75
C SER A 96 20.01 -0.39 15.52
N SER A 97 18.96 -1.22 15.62
CA SER A 97 18.99 -2.68 15.47
C SER A 97 17.99 -3.19 14.44
N TRP A 98 17.49 -2.32 13.55
CA TRP A 98 16.52 -2.73 12.54
C TRP A 98 17.11 -3.73 11.55
N PHE A 99 16.42 -4.86 11.38
CA PHE A 99 16.66 -5.83 10.32
C PHE A 99 15.31 -6.32 9.76
N PRO A 100 15.26 -6.76 8.50
CA PRO A 100 14.04 -7.32 7.93
C PRO A 100 13.66 -8.63 8.63
N ILE A 101 12.44 -8.72 9.12
CA ILE A 101 11.87 -9.98 9.63
C ILE A 101 11.31 -10.74 8.42
N LEU A 102 12.04 -11.76 8.00
CA LEU A 102 11.63 -12.62 6.89
C LEU A 102 10.86 -13.82 7.42
N THR A 103 9.77 -14.17 6.75
CA THR A 103 9.09 -15.45 6.99
C THR A 103 9.70 -16.53 6.10
N HIS A 104 9.72 -17.78 6.59
CA HIS A 104 10.13 -18.95 5.81
C HIS A 104 8.92 -19.76 5.30
N ASN A 105 7.70 -19.28 5.55
CA ASN A 105 6.47 -19.93 5.11
C ASN A 105 5.90 -19.20 3.91
N ASP A 106 6.51 -19.43 2.75
CA ASP A 106 6.07 -18.88 1.48
C ASP A 106 4.73 -19.52 1.09
N GLU A 107 3.67 -18.71 1.07
CA GLU A 107 2.32 -19.18 0.76
C GLU A 107 1.73 -18.31 -0.36
N PHE A 108 1.11 -18.95 -1.35
CA PHE A 108 0.32 -18.26 -2.37
C PHE A 108 -1.15 -18.59 -2.16
N ILE A 109 -1.96 -17.54 -1.97
CA ILE A 109 -3.42 -17.65 -1.97
C ILE A 109 -3.94 -16.78 -3.10
N SER A 110 -4.61 -17.39 -4.07
CA SER A 110 -5.04 -16.67 -5.29
C SER A 110 -5.90 -15.44 -4.97
N THR A 111 -6.90 -15.59 -4.09
CA THR A 111 -7.85 -14.54 -3.70
C THR A 111 -8.07 -14.56 -2.18
N PRO A 112 -7.13 -14.04 -1.38
CA PRO A 112 -7.24 -14.08 0.08
C PRO A 112 -8.28 -13.08 0.58
N ALA A 113 -8.98 -13.43 1.66
CA ALA A 113 -9.87 -12.51 2.39
C ALA A 113 -9.10 -11.61 3.39
N PHE A 114 -7.78 -11.61 3.31
CA PHE A 114 -6.87 -10.85 4.18
C PHE A 114 -5.74 -10.28 3.34
N VAL A 115 -4.99 -9.36 3.95
CA VAL A 115 -3.75 -8.82 3.38
C VAL A 115 -2.63 -9.11 4.34
N ASP A 116 -1.51 -9.57 3.82
CA ASP A 116 -0.26 -9.66 4.56
C ASP A 116 0.92 -9.17 3.70
N SER A 117 2.05 -8.98 4.36
CA SER A 117 3.29 -8.53 3.76
C SER A 117 4.28 -9.68 3.48
N LYS A 118 3.81 -10.94 3.52
CA LYS A 118 4.69 -12.09 3.30
C LYS A 118 4.96 -12.25 1.81
N GLY A 119 6.13 -12.79 1.48
CA GLY A 119 6.38 -13.28 0.13
C GLY A 119 5.64 -14.59 -0.10
N GLY A 120 5.26 -14.85 -1.35
CA GLY A 120 4.90 -16.18 -1.79
C GLY A 120 6.07 -16.88 -2.51
N PRO A 121 5.87 -18.12 -2.97
CA PRO A 121 6.88 -18.84 -3.75
C PRO A 121 7.25 -18.06 -5.02
N LYS A 122 8.48 -18.25 -5.50
CA LYS A 122 8.92 -17.62 -6.75
C LYS A 122 8.04 -18.07 -7.91
N GLU A 123 7.42 -17.11 -8.59
CA GLU A 123 6.61 -17.33 -9.77
C GLU A 123 7.49 -17.43 -11.03
N SER A 124 7.02 -18.17 -12.03
CA SER A 124 7.73 -18.33 -13.30
C SER A 124 7.64 -17.05 -14.15
N SER A 125 8.70 -16.74 -14.92
CA SER A 125 8.69 -15.62 -15.86
C SER A 125 7.52 -15.74 -16.86
N ALA A 126 7.20 -16.95 -17.32
CA ALA A 126 6.07 -17.17 -18.25
C ALA A 126 4.71 -16.78 -17.65
N THR A 127 4.46 -17.09 -16.37
CA THR A 127 3.24 -16.65 -15.68
C THR A 127 3.22 -15.14 -15.53
N LEU A 128 4.33 -14.53 -15.12
CA LEU A 128 4.44 -13.09 -14.92
C LEU A 128 4.28 -12.32 -16.25
N ASP A 129 4.84 -12.83 -17.35
CA ASP A 129 4.66 -12.30 -18.70
C ASP A 129 3.19 -12.35 -19.13
N ALA A 130 2.48 -13.44 -18.83
CA ALA A 130 1.06 -13.56 -19.13
C ALA A 130 0.21 -12.55 -18.33
N ILE A 131 0.50 -12.36 -17.04
CA ILE A 131 -0.20 -11.37 -16.19
C ILE A 131 0.11 -9.95 -16.65
N GLN A 132 1.39 -9.64 -16.90
CA GLN A 132 1.81 -8.35 -17.46
C GLN A 132 1.10 -8.09 -18.79
N GLY A 133 1.06 -9.07 -19.70
CA GLY A 133 0.36 -8.99 -20.99
C GLY A 133 -1.12 -8.62 -20.84
N ARG A 134 -1.83 -9.21 -19.87
CA ARG A 134 -3.22 -8.86 -19.57
C ARG A 134 -3.37 -7.41 -19.10
N ILE A 135 -2.52 -6.97 -18.17
CA ILE A 135 -2.59 -5.59 -17.62
C ILE A 135 -2.24 -4.54 -18.68
N THR A 136 -1.20 -4.81 -19.47
CA THR A 136 -0.73 -3.91 -20.53
C THR A 136 -1.71 -3.79 -21.68
N ALA A 137 -2.34 -4.89 -22.09
CA ALA A 137 -3.37 -4.88 -23.14
C ALA A 137 -4.58 -4.01 -22.77
N GLN A 138 -4.97 -3.98 -21.50
CA GLN A 138 -6.11 -3.17 -21.04
C GLN A 138 -5.77 -1.69 -20.83
N THR A 139 -4.52 -1.40 -20.45
CA THR A 139 -4.08 -0.03 -20.13
C THR A 139 -3.48 0.71 -21.33
N GLY A 140 -3.13 -0.01 -22.39
CA GLY A 140 -2.43 0.54 -23.56
C GLY A 140 -0.95 0.88 -23.31
N TRP A 141 -0.44 0.63 -22.10
CA TRP A 141 0.98 0.79 -21.79
C TRP A 141 1.77 -0.40 -22.32
N THR A 142 2.99 -0.19 -22.84
CA THR A 142 3.83 -1.25 -23.41
C THR A 142 5.24 -1.27 -22.80
N PRO A 143 5.81 -2.45 -22.49
CA PRO A 143 7.16 -2.57 -21.93
C PRO A 143 8.28 -2.00 -22.81
N ALA A 144 8.09 -1.94 -24.13
CA ALA A 144 9.12 -1.44 -25.06
C ALA A 144 9.44 0.06 -24.89
N ALA A 145 8.60 0.81 -24.18
CA ALA A 145 8.72 2.26 -23.98
C ALA A 145 9.11 2.65 -22.55
N MET A 146 9.67 1.71 -21.76
CA MET A 146 10.02 1.96 -20.35
C MET A 146 10.94 3.17 -20.20
N ASP A 147 10.49 4.15 -19.43
CA ASP A 147 11.35 5.23 -18.96
C ASP A 147 12.23 4.70 -17.81
N LEU A 148 13.55 4.68 -18.04
CA LEU A 148 14.54 4.17 -17.08
C LEU A 148 15.11 5.26 -16.15
N THR A 149 14.53 6.47 -16.18
CA THR A 149 15.00 7.60 -15.40
C THR A 149 14.76 7.38 -13.91
N PHE A 150 15.86 7.42 -13.15
CA PHE A 150 15.87 7.51 -11.70
C PHE A 150 16.36 8.90 -11.29
N HIS A 151 15.56 9.59 -10.48
CA HIS A 151 15.74 10.95 -9.98
C HIS A 151 16.54 11.02 -8.66
N GLY A 152 16.99 9.88 -8.14
CA GLY A 152 17.90 9.82 -6.99
C GLY A 152 19.37 9.77 -7.39
N ASP A 153 20.23 9.35 -6.46
CA ASP A 153 21.65 9.12 -6.76
C ASP A 153 21.80 8.00 -7.81
N LYS A 154 22.57 8.28 -8.87
CA LYS A 154 22.85 7.30 -9.93
C LYS A 154 23.67 6.11 -9.43
N ALA A 155 24.44 6.29 -8.36
CA ALA A 155 25.20 5.23 -7.72
C ALA A 155 24.38 4.41 -6.71
N ASP A 156 23.10 4.74 -6.49
CA ASP A 156 22.25 4.01 -5.56
C ASP A 156 22.06 2.55 -6.01
N ALA A 157 22.65 1.64 -5.24
CA ALA A 157 22.63 0.20 -5.47
C ALA A 157 21.40 -0.49 -4.87
N ASN A 158 20.46 0.25 -4.25
CA ASN A 158 19.22 -0.30 -3.72
C ASN A 158 18.43 -1.05 -4.81
N LEU A 159 17.79 -2.16 -4.43
CA LEU A 159 16.99 -3.01 -5.33
C LEU A 159 16.02 -2.20 -6.20
N PHE A 160 15.28 -1.26 -5.61
CA PHE A 160 14.28 -0.49 -6.34
C PHE A 160 14.89 0.53 -7.29
N ALA A 161 16.03 1.12 -6.92
CA ALA A 161 16.76 2.02 -7.80
C ALA A 161 17.26 1.27 -9.06
N ARG A 162 17.78 0.04 -8.87
CA ARG A 162 18.19 -0.85 -9.96
C ARG A 162 17.02 -1.32 -10.83
N LEU A 163 15.85 -1.60 -10.23
CA LEU A 163 14.62 -1.90 -10.95
C LEU A 163 14.17 -0.73 -11.84
N VAL A 164 14.12 0.49 -11.30
CA VAL A 164 13.73 1.69 -12.07
C VAL A 164 14.64 1.87 -13.28
N ARG A 165 15.96 1.70 -13.10
CA ARG A 165 16.97 1.83 -14.15
C ARG A 165 17.06 0.64 -15.13
N GLY A 166 16.28 -0.42 -14.94
CA GLY A 166 16.26 -1.55 -15.86
C GLY A 166 17.48 -2.48 -15.75
N GLU A 167 18.20 -2.45 -14.63
CA GLU A 167 19.43 -3.24 -14.45
C GLU A 167 19.16 -4.69 -14.05
N ILE A 168 17.94 -5.00 -13.66
CA ILE A 168 17.49 -6.33 -13.23
C ILE A 168 16.15 -6.68 -13.88
N GLU A 169 15.90 -7.98 -14.02
CA GLU A 169 14.65 -8.52 -14.56
C GLU A 169 13.44 -7.96 -13.81
N GLN A 170 12.42 -7.53 -14.55
CA GLN A 170 11.23 -6.89 -13.98
C GLN A 170 10.01 -7.07 -14.88
N TRP A 171 8.84 -7.02 -14.26
CA TRP A 171 7.53 -7.06 -14.93
C TRP A 171 6.76 -5.78 -14.65
N ARG A 172 7.26 -4.67 -15.19
CA ARG A 172 6.62 -3.35 -15.06
C ARG A 172 5.25 -3.37 -15.73
N VAL A 173 4.26 -2.78 -15.09
CA VAL A 173 2.86 -2.75 -15.57
C VAL A 173 2.30 -1.33 -15.67
N TRP A 174 2.98 -0.36 -15.05
CA TRP A 174 2.57 1.03 -15.02
C TRP A 174 3.76 1.93 -14.72
N GLU A 175 3.74 3.16 -15.24
CA GLU A 175 4.67 4.21 -14.83
C GLU A 175 4.07 5.61 -15.00
N SER A 176 4.72 6.55 -14.32
CA SER A 176 4.53 7.99 -14.44
C SER A 176 5.90 8.68 -14.39
N ALA A 177 5.90 10.02 -14.48
CA ALA A 177 7.12 10.82 -14.33
C ALA A 177 7.81 10.61 -12.97
N GLY A 178 7.07 10.26 -11.90
CA GLY A 178 7.60 10.15 -10.54
C GLY A 178 7.63 8.74 -9.95
N HIS A 179 6.90 7.77 -10.52
CA HIS A 179 6.70 6.45 -9.92
C HIS A 179 6.65 5.34 -10.98
N VAL A 180 6.93 4.11 -10.56
CA VAL A 180 6.76 2.89 -11.37
C VAL A 180 6.03 1.82 -10.56
N GLY A 181 5.26 0.98 -11.24
CA GLY A 181 4.59 -0.19 -10.67
C GLY A 181 4.99 -1.46 -11.43
N PHE A 182 5.34 -2.53 -10.72
CA PHE A 182 5.74 -3.81 -11.30
C PHE A 182 5.19 -5.00 -10.50
N LEU A 183 4.99 -6.13 -11.17
CA LEU A 183 4.65 -7.39 -10.50
C LEU A 183 5.85 -7.90 -9.71
N THR A 184 5.61 -8.40 -8.50
CA THR A 184 6.66 -9.09 -7.73
C THR A 184 6.86 -10.51 -8.27
N PRO A 185 8.11 -11.00 -8.37
CA PRO A 185 8.36 -12.41 -8.65
C PRO A 185 8.04 -13.33 -7.46
N PHE A 186 7.70 -12.78 -6.30
CA PHE A 186 7.31 -13.53 -5.10
C PHE A 186 5.87 -13.17 -4.67
N PRO A 187 4.87 -13.35 -5.55
CA PRO A 187 3.50 -12.97 -5.24
C PRO A 187 2.93 -13.86 -4.12
N ASN A 188 2.38 -13.26 -3.07
CA ASN A 188 1.54 -13.97 -2.10
C ASN A 188 0.06 -14.05 -2.54
N SER A 189 -0.31 -13.26 -3.55
CA SER A 189 -1.65 -13.20 -4.13
C SER A 189 -1.61 -12.91 -5.62
N PHE A 190 -2.67 -13.27 -6.34
CA PHE A 190 -2.72 -13.09 -7.79
C PHE A 190 -2.69 -11.60 -8.16
N GLY A 191 -1.70 -11.22 -8.99
CA GLY A 191 -1.52 -9.83 -9.41
C GLY A 191 -0.82 -8.93 -8.40
N ALA A 192 -0.19 -9.49 -7.36
CA ALA A 192 0.59 -8.73 -6.39
C ALA A 192 1.64 -7.86 -7.10
N ALA A 193 1.59 -6.55 -6.82
CA ALA A 193 2.45 -5.55 -7.43
C ALA A 193 3.05 -4.63 -6.36
N VAL A 194 4.21 -4.06 -6.69
CA VAL A 194 4.92 -3.09 -5.86
C VAL A 194 4.98 -1.77 -6.61
N VAL A 195 4.64 -0.68 -5.93
CA VAL A 195 4.72 0.69 -6.45
C VAL A 195 5.85 1.41 -5.74
N VAL A 196 6.77 2.00 -6.49
CA VAL A 196 7.95 2.68 -5.95
C VAL A 196 8.15 4.06 -6.56
N PRO A 197 8.67 5.02 -5.79
CA PRO A 197 9.14 6.29 -6.33
C PRO A 197 10.37 6.09 -7.23
N ARG A 198 10.53 6.98 -8.20
CA ARG A 198 11.74 7.10 -9.03
C ARG A 198 12.88 7.82 -8.31
N LYS A 199 12.81 8.03 -7.00
CA LYS A 199 13.88 8.58 -6.16
C LYS A 199 13.93 7.79 -4.86
N HIS A 200 15.09 7.78 -4.21
CA HIS A 200 15.22 7.12 -2.92
C HIS A 200 14.46 7.91 -1.85
N LEU A 201 13.53 7.25 -1.16
CA LEU A 201 12.80 7.76 0.01
C LEU A 201 12.95 6.76 1.17
N THR A 202 12.70 7.22 2.39
CA THR A 202 12.64 6.32 3.56
C THR A 202 11.54 5.28 3.38
N SER A 203 11.74 4.08 3.92
CA SER A 203 10.73 3.01 3.94
C SER A 203 9.59 3.27 4.91
N ASP A 204 9.68 4.29 5.75
CA ASP A 204 8.58 4.75 6.60
C ASP A 204 7.69 5.73 5.82
N ILE A 205 6.56 5.23 5.32
CA ILE A 205 5.60 6.00 4.51
C ILE A 205 5.08 7.25 5.23
N PHE A 206 5.02 7.26 6.56
CA PHE A 206 4.51 8.43 7.29
C PHE A 206 5.61 9.44 7.66
N ALA A 207 6.87 9.09 7.42
CA ALA A 207 8.01 9.97 7.61
C ALA A 207 8.43 10.72 6.32
N ILE A 208 7.90 10.35 5.15
CA ILE A 208 8.15 11.12 3.92
C ILE A 208 7.40 12.47 3.95
N GLY A 209 7.83 13.40 3.09
CA GLY A 209 7.17 14.70 2.95
C GLY A 209 5.75 14.56 2.40
N GLU A 210 4.87 15.51 2.73
CA GLU A 210 3.44 15.43 2.33
C GLU A 210 3.25 15.35 0.81
N GLU A 211 4.04 16.11 0.04
CA GLU A 211 4.01 16.05 -1.43
C GLU A 211 4.37 14.65 -1.95
N ASP A 212 5.43 14.05 -1.41
CA ASP A 212 5.87 12.70 -1.75
C ASP A 212 4.84 11.65 -1.33
N PHE A 213 4.22 11.83 -0.16
CA PHE A 213 3.14 10.97 0.32
C PHE A 213 1.94 11.02 -0.62
N VAL A 214 1.47 12.21 -0.98
CA VAL A 214 0.33 12.38 -1.91
C VAL A 214 0.63 11.77 -3.27
N ALA A 215 1.84 11.99 -3.80
CA ALA A 215 2.25 11.42 -5.07
C ALA A 215 2.32 9.89 -5.02
N LEU A 216 2.85 9.31 -3.94
CA LEU A 216 2.97 7.86 -3.76
C LEU A 216 1.60 7.19 -3.62
N VAL A 217 0.70 7.71 -2.77
CA VAL A 217 -0.64 7.13 -2.63
C VAL A 217 -1.46 7.32 -3.90
N GLY A 218 -1.28 8.43 -4.62
CA GLY A 218 -1.90 8.62 -5.94
C GLY A 218 -1.43 7.59 -6.97
N ALA A 219 -0.14 7.27 -6.98
CA ALA A 219 0.41 6.20 -7.80
C ALA A 219 -0.16 4.82 -7.39
N ALA A 220 -0.28 4.55 -6.09
CA ALA A 220 -0.91 3.32 -5.58
C ALA A 220 -2.38 3.21 -6.02
N TRP A 221 -3.13 4.32 -6.00
CA TRP A 221 -4.51 4.37 -6.49
C TRP A 221 -4.62 4.05 -7.97
N GLU A 222 -3.77 4.63 -8.82
CA GLU A 222 -3.72 4.34 -10.26
C GLU A 222 -3.42 2.86 -10.54
N VAL A 223 -2.40 2.31 -9.87
CA VAL A 223 -2.01 0.90 -10.06
C VAL A 223 -3.10 -0.05 -9.57
N ALA A 224 -3.64 0.17 -8.37
CA ALA A 224 -4.70 -0.68 -7.82
C ALA A 224 -5.93 -0.73 -8.73
N ARG A 225 -6.36 0.41 -9.29
CA ARG A 225 -7.47 0.45 -10.26
C ARG A 225 -7.16 -0.35 -11.52
N LYS A 226 -5.96 -0.18 -12.09
CA LYS A 226 -5.54 -0.91 -13.29
C LYS A 226 -5.47 -2.41 -13.06
N LEU A 227 -4.95 -2.84 -11.90
CA LEU A 227 -4.95 -4.25 -11.50
C LEU A 227 -6.37 -4.79 -11.37
N LYS A 228 -7.25 -4.05 -10.68
CA LYS A 228 -8.65 -4.42 -10.49
C LYS A 228 -9.35 -4.64 -11.83
N ASP A 229 -9.24 -3.65 -12.71
CA ASP A 229 -9.90 -3.66 -14.01
C ASP A 229 -9.34 -4.77 -14.93
N ALA A 230 -8.01 -4.96 -14.95
CA ALA A 230 -7.35 -5.93 -15.84
C ALA A 230 -7.44 -7.38 -15.39
N LEU A 231 -7.48 -7.60 -14.08
CA LEU A 231 -7.48 -8.94 -13.50
C LEU A 231 -8.88 -9.40 -13.08
N GLY A 232 -9.87 -8.50 -13.12
CA GLY A 232 -11.23 -8.77 -12.65
C GLY A 232 -11.29 -8.99 -11.14
N ALA A 233 -10.40 -8.33 -10.38
CA ALA A 233 -10.33 -8.50 -8.94
C ALA A 233 -11.55 -7.87 -8.26
N THR A 234 -12.17 -8.58 -7.32
CA THR A 234 -13.29 -8.02 -6.54
C THR A 234 -12.82 -6.86 -5.66
N HIS A 235 -11.67 -7.05 -5.02
CA HIS A 235 -11.04 -6.11 -4.10
C HIS A 235 -9.53 -6.10 -4.33
N VAL A 236 -8.88 -4.97 -4.01
CA VAL A 236 -7.43 -4.85 -4.02
C VAL A 236 -6.99 -4.43 -2.62
N GLY A 237 -6.15 -5.24 -1.99
CA GLY A 237 -5.53 -4.91 -0.72
C GLY A 237 -4.32 -3.99 -0.88
N MET A 238 -3.95 -3.30 0.18
CA MET A 238 -2.74 -2.48 0.20
C MET A 238 -2.11 -2.51 1.60
N VAL A 239 -0.79 -2.64 1.63
CA VAL A 239 0.02 -2.61 2.86
C VAL A 239 1.25 -1.74 2.64
N PHE A 240 1.59 -0.95 3.66
CA PHE A 240 2.81 -0.15 3.79
C PHE A 240 3.38 -0.29 5.21
#